data_AF-Q24S59-F1
#
_entry.id   AF-Q24S59-F1
#
_cell.length_a   1.000
_cell.length_b   1.000
_cell.length_c   1.000
_cell.angle_alpha   90.00
_cell.angle_beta   90.00
_cell.angle_gamma   90.00
#
_symmetry.space_group_name_H-M   'P 1'
#
loop_
_entity.id
_entity.type
_entity.pdbx_description
1 polymer ?
#
loop_
_entity_poly.entity_id
_entity_poly.type
_entity_poly.pdbx_seq_one_letter_code
_entity_poly.pdbx_strand_id
1 'polypeptide(L)'
;MSDQYIKADQLIKAERPAYQSAPVYIDTTATIPASVKVSPFCVIQAHVTLGDQVTLGVGCVIEEGAVIGAGTSLGHHVTVAAGAILGEGCQIAAHVSIGSEARIGARTRIGEHAAIYPQAVLGEEGFIGSSASVGRFPKAAATSTVKAQTDLPPLKMGNGYTIGCSAVLYAGTTYGDQAFLGDGALVRERCTIGKNVVIGSGAAVENDTRIGDYTKIQTGSYITAYMELEERVFIAPMVTTTNDNYMGRTEKRFKSIKGPTICRGARIGGGAILLPGIRVAPETFVAAGALVTKDTEAKRVVKGFPAKELREVSEEELLPED
;
A
#
# COMPACT_ATOMS: atom_id res chain seq x y z
N MET A 1 -17.17 -40.51 -13.25
CA MET A 1 -17.08 -40.60 -11.78
C MET A 1 -17.71 -39.33 -11.26
N SER A 2 -18.94 -39.46 -10.77
CA SER A 2 -19.84 -38.36 -10.42
C SER A 2 -19.77 -38.11 -8.92
N ASP A 3 -19.31 -36.93 -8.52
CA ASP A 3 -19.38 -36.49 -7.13
C ASP A 3 -20.85 -36.24 -6.75
N GLN A 4 -21.43 -37.18 -6.01
CA GLN A 4 -22.75 -37.04 -5.42
C GLN A 4 -22.63 -36.20 -4.14
N TYR A 5 -22.91 -34.90 -4.26
CA TYR A 5 -23.21 -34.06 -3.10
C TYR A 5 -24.54 -34.55 -2.48
N ILE A 6 -24.52 -34.88 -1.18
CA ILE A 6 -25.71 -35.24 -0.42
C ILE A 6 -26.58 -33.98 -0.26
N LYS A 7 -27.86 -34.06 -0.65
CA LYS A 7 -28.80 -32.95 -0.50
C LYS A 7 -29.17 -32.76 0.98
N ALA A 8 -29.15 -31.49 1.44
CA ALA A 8 -29.27 -31.10 2.85
C ALA A 8 -30.57 -31.58 3.55
N ASP A 9 -31.61 -31.84 2.79
CA ASP A 9 -32.90 -32.38 3.20
C ASP A 9 -32.84 -33.84 3.69
N GLN A 10 -31.76 -34.59 3.41
CA GLN A 10 -31.58 -35.96 3.91
C GLN A 10 -30.96 -36.04 5.32
N LEU A 11 -30.48 -34.92 5.88
CA LEU A 11 -29.73 -34.88 7.15
C LEU A 11 -30.56 -34.45 8.37
N ILE A 12 -31.83 -34.08 8.22
CA ILE A 12 -32.61 -33.48 9.30
C ILE A 12 -33.73 -34.42 9.77
N LYS A 13 -33.45 -35.18 10.84
CA LYS A 13 -34.45 -35.73 11.75
C LYS A 13 -34.09 -35.36 13.19
N ALA A 14 -35.12 -35.04 13.95
CA ALA A 14 -35.18 -34.75 15.39
C ALA A 14 -35.09 -33.27 15.81
N GLU A 15 -36.05 -32.93 16.67
CA GLU A 15 -36.36 -31.65 17.29
C GLU A 15 -35.14 -31.03 17.98
N ARG A 16 -34.88 -29.73 17.73
CA ARG A 16 -33.79 -28.99 18.36
C ARG A 16 -34.32 -28.05 19.45
N PRO A 17 -33.66 -27.99 20.64
CA PRO A 17 -33.87 -26.91 21.59
C PRO A 17 -33.42 -25.57 20.99
N ALA A 18 -34.16 -24.51 21.31
CA ALA A 18 -34.05 -23.19 20.73
C ALA A 18 -32.72 -22.50 21.10
N TYR A 19 -31.66 -22.70 20.31
CA TYR A 19 -30.51 -21.80 20.03
C TYR A 19 -29.44 -22.58 19.24
N GLN A 20 -29.74 -23.05 18.02
CA GLN A 20 -28.76 -23.82 17.21
C GLN A 20 -29.11 -23.87 15.71
N SER A 21 -29.53 -22.75 15.11
CA SER A 21 -30.17 -22.74 13.78
C SER A 21 -29.44 -21.94 12.70
N ALA A 22 -28.12 -22.11 12.59
CA ALA A 22 -27.44 -21.88 11.32
C ALA A 22 -26.19 -22.77 11.17
N PRO A 23 -25.91 -23.30 9.97
CA PRO A 23 -24.79 -24.21 9.75
C PRO A 23 -23.47 -23.45 9.90
N VAL A 24 -22.56 -24.00 10.69
CA VAL A 24 -21.14 -23.61 10.77
C VAL A 24 -20.34 -24.88 10.49
N TYR A 25 -19.29 -24.78 9.67
CA TYR A 25 -18.34 -25.86 9.49
C TYR A 25 -17.07 -25.54 10.27
N ILE A 26 -16.64 -26.48 11.11
CA ILE A 26 -15.39 -26.38 11.88
C ILE A 26 -14.66 -27.71 11.74
N ASP A 27 -13.46 -27.68 11.19
CA ASP A 27 -12.59 -28.85 11.14
C ASP A 27 -12.15 -29.27 12.55
N THR A 28 -12.07 -30.58 12.78
CA THR A 28 -11.73 -31.15 14.11
C THR A 28 -10.33 -30.83 14.60
N THR A 29 -9.43 -30.41 13.71
CA THR A 29 -8.04 -30.05 14.03
C THR A 29 -7.87 -28.56 14.36
N ALA A 30 -8.93 -27.75 14.24
CA ALA A 30 -8.89 -26.34 14.58
C ALA A 30 -8.84 -26.13 16.11
N THR A 31 -8.03 -25.17 16.54
CA THR A 31 -7.91 -24.77 17.95
C THR A 31 -8.74 -23.52 18.20
N ILE A 32 -9.86 -23.68 18.93
CA ILE A 32 -10.84 -22.61 19.17
C ILE A 32 -11.17 -22.54 20.67
N PRO A 33 -10.80 -21.45 21.37
CA PRO A 33 -11.18 -21.22 22.75
C PRO A 33 -12.70 -21.06 22.95
N ALA A 34 -13.19 -21.41 24.14
CA ALA A 34 -14.62 -21.26 24.49
C ALA A 34 -15.13 -19.81 24.46
N SER A 35 -14.21 -18.84 24.51
CA SER A 35 -14.49 -17.40 24.46
C SER A 35 -14.82 -16.88 23.05
N VAL A 36 -14.54 -17.67 22.01
CA VAL A 36 -14.72 -17.27 20.60
C VAL A 36 -16.21 -17.25 20.22
N LYS A 37 -16.61 -16.20 19.50
CA LYS A 37 -17.96 -16.05 18.97
C LYS A 37 -17.96 -16.28 17.47
N VAL A 38 -18.65 -17.33 17.02
CA VAL A 38 -18.75 -17.69 15.60
C VAL A 38 -20.19 -17.50 15.12
N SER A 39 -20.37 -16.62 14.14
CA SER A 39 -21.66 -16.39 13.50
C SER A 39 -22.05 -17.50 12.51
N PRO A 40 -23.33 -17.58 12.11
CA PRO A 40 -23.81 -18.44 11.01
C PRO A 40 -22.92 -18.48 9.76
N PHE A 41 -22.92 -19.63 9.09
CA PHE A 41 -22.32 -19.86 7.77
C PHE A 41 -20.79 -19.71 7.71
N CYS A 42 -20.12 -19.65 8.85
CA CYS A 42 -18.66 -19.64 8.87
C CYS A 42 -18.09 -21.02 8.49
N VAL A 43 -16.95 -21.00 7.82
CA VAL A 43 -16.15 -22.18 7.48
C VAL A 43 -14.77 -21.99 8.12
N ILE A 44 -14.40 -22.91 9.01
CA ILE A 44 -13.09 -22.94 9.67
C ILE A 44 -12.41 -24.24 9.28
N GLN A 45 -11.32 -24.14 8.52
CA GLN A 45 -10.59 -25.29 7.98
C GLN A 45 -9.57 -25.87 8.97
N ALA A 46 -8.86 -26.92 8.53
CA ALA A 46 -7.89 -27.64 9.34
C ALA A 46 -6.78 -26.74 9.88
N HIS A 47 -6.28 -27.08 11.07
CA HIS A 47 -5.12 -26.44 11.70
C HIS A 47 -5.24 -24.93 11.95
N VAL A 48 -6.44 -24.34 11.81
CA VAL A 48 -6.70 -22.94 12.18
C VAL A 48 -6.51 -22.75 13.68
N THR A 49 -5.90 -21.63 14.08
CA THR A 49 -5.77 -21.24 15.49
C THR A 49 -6.43 -19.90 15.74
N LEU A 50 -7.41 -19.87 16.65
CA LEU A 50 -8.07 -18.64 17.09
C LEU A 50 -7.63 -18.29 18.52
N GLY A 51 -7.29 -17.03 18.75
CA GLY A 51 -7.03 -16.48 20.08
C GLY A 51 -8.31 -16.26 20.88
N ASP A 52 -8.15 -15.95 22.16
CA ASP A 52 -9.27 -15.66 23.05
C ASP A 52 -10.09 -14.45 22.57
N GLN A 53 -11.40 -14.49 22.80
CA GLN A 53 -12.32 -13.37 22.51
C GLN A 53 -12.39 -12.95 21.03
N VAL A 54 -11.92 -13.79 20.10
CA VAL A 54 -12.10 -13.57 18.66
C VAL A 54 -13.59 -13.61 18.32
N THR A 55 -14.02 -12.71 17.43
CA THR A 55 -15.40 -12.66 16.92
C THR A 55 -15.41 -12.77 15.41
N LEU A 56 -16.17 -13.72 14.87
CA LEU A 56 -16.35 -13.95 13.44
C LEU A 56 -17.78 -13.56 13.03
N GLY A 57 -17.90 -12.62 12.09
CA GLY A 57 -19.16 -12.26 11.45
C GLY A 57 -19.69 -13.36 10.53
N VAL A 58 -20.96 -13.25 10.16
CA VAL A 58 -21.63 -14.20 9.25
C VAL A 58 -20.80 -14.50 7.99
N GLY A 59 -20.68 -15.77 7.64
CA GLY A 59 -20.09 -16.20 6.37
C GLY A 59 -18.57 -15.99 6.25
N CYS A 60 -17.84 -15.86 7.37
CA CYS A 60 -16.38 -15.84 7.32
C CYS A 60 -15.81 -17.18 6.83
N VAL A 61 -14.74 -17.12 6.05
CA VAL A 61 -13.99 -18.31 5.62
C VAL A 61 -12.56 -18.19 6.12
N ILE A 62 -12.16 -19.10 7.01
CA ILE A 62 -10.82 -19.15 7.59
C ILE A 62 -10.16 -20.44 7.08
N GLU A 63 -9.19 -20.26 6.19
CA GLU A 63 -8.53 -21.36 5.50
C GLU A 63 -7.41 -22.01 6.32
N GLU A 64 -6.93 -23.15 5.83
CA GLU A 64 -6.01 -24.04 6.51
C GLU A 64 -4.79 -23.31 7.13
N GLY A 65 -4.53 -23.60 8.40
CA GLY A 65 -3.35 -23.08 9.12
C GLY A 65 -3.35 -21.58 9.40
N ALA A 66 -4.44 -20.85 9.11
CA ALA A 66 -4.53 -19.44 9.44
C ALA A 66 -4.55 -19.21 10.97
N VAL A 67 -3.95 -18.10 11.41
CA VAL A 67 -3.85 -17.72 12.82
C VAL A 67 -4.49 -16.35 13.04
N ILE A 68 -5.41 -16.27 13.99
CA ILE A 68 -6.08 -15.02 14.35
C ILE A 68 -5.82 -14.72 15.83
N GLY A 69 -5.12 -13.62 16.11
CA GLY A 69 -4.76 -13.19 17.45
C GLY A 69 -5.96 -12.83 18.34
N ALA A 70 -5.74 -12.82 19.65
CA ALA A 70 -6.78 -12.58 20.64
C ALA A 70 -7.46 -11.21 20.47
N GLY A 71 -8.75 -11.14 20.78
CA GLY A 71 -9.55 -9.91 20.69
C GLY A 71 -9.79 -9.39 19.27
N THR A 72 -9.35 -10.10 18.23
CA THR A 72 -9.57 -9.70 16.84
C THR A 72 -11.03 -9.93 16.41
N SER A 73 -11.61 -8.94 15.73
CA SER A 73 -12.97 -9.00 15.21
C SER A 73 -12.96 -8.99 13.68
N LEU A 74 -13.62 -9.98 13.06
CA LEU A 74 -13.85 -10.04 11.62
C LEU A 74 -15.32 -9.74 11.31
N GLY A 75 -15.57 -8.82 10.39
CA GLY A 75 -16.88 -8.49 9.86
C GLY A 75 -17.50 -9.62 9.03
N HIS A 76 -18.63 -9.35 8.39
CA HIS A 76 -19.30 -10.35 7.55
C HIS A 76 -18.48 -10.66 6.29
N HIS A 77 -18.50 -11.93 5.87
CA HIS A 77 -17.91 -12.36 4.60
C HIS A 77 -16.43 -12.01 4.45
N VAL A 78 -15.68 -12.02 5.55
CA VAL A 78 -14.23 -11.91 5.53
C VAL A 78 -13.62 -13.26 5.15
N THR A 79 -12.67 -13.24 4.24
CA THR A 79 -11.86 -14.42 3.90
C THR A 79 -10.45 -14.24 4.43
N VAL A 80 -9.98 -15.20 5.23
CA VAL A 80 -8.59 -15.30 5.69
C VAL A 80 -8.00 -16.54 5.04
N ALA A 81 -7.14 -16.34 4.04
CA ALA A 81 -6.59 -17.42 3.25
C ALA A 81 -5.49 -18.20 3.97
N ALA A 82 -5.10 -19.34 3.38
CA ALA A 82 -4.26 -20.34 4.02
C ALA A 82 -2.95 -19.75 4.59
N GLY A 83 -2.64 -20.11 5.82
CA GLY A 83 -1.42 -19.68 6.53
C GLY A 83 -1.33 -18.18 6.84
N ALA A 84 -2.36 -17.38 6.57
CA ALA A 84 -2.36 -15.96 6.93
C ALA A 84 -2.38 -15.77 8.45
N ILE A 85 -1.74 -14.70 8.93
CA ILE A 85 -1.59 -14.39 10.35
C ILE A 85 -2.09 -12.98 10.61
N LEU A 86 -3.06 -12.86 11.51
CA LEU A 86 -3.54 -11.59 12.04
C LEU A 86 -3.10 -11.48 13.49
N GLY A 87 -2.50 -10.34 13.85
CA GLY A 87 -2.15 -10.00 15.22
C GLY A 87 -3.38 -9.85 16.12
N GLU A 88 -3.12 -9.58 17.40
CA GLU A 88 -4.17 -9.32 18.39
C GLU A 88 -4.89 -7.99 18.18
N GLY A 89 -6.15 -7.91 18.57
CA GLY A 89 -6.93 -6.68 18.58
C GLY A 89 -7.17 -6.06 17.20
N CYS A 90 -7.04 -6.83 16.12
CA CYS A 90 -7.33 -6.34 14.77
C CYS A 90 -8.84 -6.14 14.57
N GLN A 91 -9.20 -5.14 13.78
CA GLN A 91 -10.60 -4.83 13.43
C GLN A 91 -10.74 -4.87 11.91
N ILE A 92 -11.30 -5.96 11.40
CA ILE A 92 -11.44 -6.21 9.97
C ILE A 92 -12.90 -6.04 9.59
N ALA A 93 -13.21 -5.06 8.74
CA ALA A 93 -14.56 -4.80 8.30
C ALA A 93 -15.08 -5.88 7.33
N ALA A 94 -16.35 -5.78 6.94
CA ALA A 94 -16.98 -6.76 6.08
C ALA A 94 -16.33 -6.82 4.68
N HIS A 95 -16.42 -8.00 4.05
CA HIS A 95 -15.97 -8.24 2.67
C HIS A 95 -14.47 -8.01 2.42
N VAL A 96 -13.64 -8.03 3.46
CA VAL A 96 -12.18 -7.98 3.33
C VAL A 96 -11.65 -9.35 2.91
N SER A 97 -10.68 -9.35 1.99
CA SER A 97 -9.92 -10.53 1.63
C SER A 97 -8.48 -10.42 2.10
N ILE A 98 -8.00 -11.43 2.82
CA ILE A 98 -6.63 -11.54 3.31
C ILE A 98 -5.99 -12.73 2.62
N GLY A 99 -5.00 -12.46 1.78
CA GLY A 99 -4.32 -13.45 0.95
C GLY A 99 -3.43 -14.40 1.74
N SER A 100 -3.06 -15.51 1.10
CA SER A 100 -2.32 -16.59 1.75
C SER A 100 -0.98 -16.10 2.28
N GLU A 101 -0.62 -16.58 3.48
CA GLU A 101 0.62 -16.23 4.18
C GLU A 101 0.83 -14.72 4.44
N ALA A 102 -0.20 -13.89 4.25
CA ALA A 102 -0.15 -12.48 4.63
C ALA A 102 0.00 -12.35 6.15
N ARG A 103 0.77 -11.37 6.60
CA ARG A 103 1.04 -11.11 8.02
C ARG A 103 0.61 -9.69 8.34
N ILE A 104 -0.39 -9.57 9.20
CA ILE A 104 -0.96 -8.29 9.61
C ILE A 104 -0.67 -8.10 11.10
N GLY A 105 0.07 -7.04 11.44
CA GLY A 105 0.42 -6.72 12.82
C GLY A 105 -0.78 -6.37 13.70
N ALA A 106 -0.56 -6.44 15.02
CA ALA A 106 -1.58 -6.19 16.03
C ALA A 106 -2.22 -4.81 15.89
N ARG A 107 -3.47 -4.70 16.38
CA ARG A 107 -4.24 -3.44 16.45
C ARG A 107 -4.44 -2.76 15.08
N THR A 108 -4.36 -3.53 14.00
CA THR A 108 -4.60 -3.03 12.64
C THR A 108 -6.10 -2.96 12.33
N ARG A 109 -6.51 -1.87 11.67
CA ARG A 109 -7.89 -1.63 11.26
C ARG A 109 -7.99 -1.64 9.74
N ILE A 110 -8.88 -2.46 9.19
CA ILE A 110 -9.08 -2.61 7.74
C ILE A 110 -10.53 -2.32 7.37
N GLY A 111 -10.74 -1.35 6.48
CA GLY A 111 -12.03 -0.95 5.95
C GLY A 111 -12.62 -1.94 4.95
N GLU A 112 -13.90 -1.77 4.65
CA GLU A 112 -14.67 -2.71 3.84
C GLU A 112 -14.09 -2.89 2.43
N HIS A 113 -14.23 -4.08 1.87
CA HIS A 113 -13.80 -4.40 0.50
C HIS A 113 -12.29 -4.23 0.21
N ALA A 114 -11.46 -3.98 1.22
CA ALA A 114 -10.02 -3.98 1.04
C ALA A 114 -9.50 -5.40 0.71
N ALA A 115 -8.44 -5.45 -0.08
CA ALA A 115 -7.76 -6.67 -0.47
C ALA A 115 -6.29 -6.62 -0.06
N ILE A 116 -5.90 -7.51 0.85
CA ILE A 116 -4.51 -7.75 1.22
C ILE A 116 -4.04 -8.95 0.40
N TYR A 117 -3.07 -8.73 -0.47
CA TYR A 117 -2.55 -9.76 -1.36
C TYR A 117 -1.62 -10.74 -0.62
N PRO A 118 -1.39 -11.94 -1.20
CA PRO A 118 -0.56 -12.96 -0.58
C PRO A 118 0.82 -12.45 -0.13
N GLN A 119 1.28 -12.99 0.99
CA GLN A 119 2.59 -12.74 1.61
C GLN A 119 2.88 -11.29 2.04
N ALA A 120 1.95 -10.34 1.85
CA ALA A 120 2.14 -8.97 2.32
C ALA A 120 2.42 -8.94 3.83
N VAL A 121 3.42 -8.16 4.25
CA VAL A 121 3.82 -8.03 5.65
C VAL A 121 3.56 -6.61 6.12
N LEU A 122 2.63 -6.46 7.04
CA LEU A 122 2.21 -5.17 7.57
C LEU A 122 2.53 -5.11 9.06
N GLY A 123 3.14 -4.01 9.51
CA GLY A 123 3.43 -3.75 10.90
C GLY A 123 2.18 -3.56 11.77
N GLU A 124 2.40 -3.17 13.02
CA GLU A 124 1.34 -2.95 14.00
C GLU A 124 0.68 -1.57 13.85
N GLU A 125 -0.51 -1.44 14.42
CA GLU A 125 -1.24 -0.16 14.55
C GLU A 125 -1.53 0.52 13.20
N GLY A 126 -1.71 -0.29 12.16
CA GLY A 126 -2.01 0.19 10.82
C GLY A 126 -3.48 0.57 10.61
N PHE A 127 -3.71 1.48 9.67
CA PHE A 127 -5.05 1.76 9.12
C PHE A 127 -5.06 1.54 7.61
N ILE A 128 -6.08 0.83 7.12
CA ILE A 128 -6.33 0.60 5.69
C ILE A 128 -7.76 1.01 5.38
N GLY A 129 -7.93 1.99 4.49
CA GLY A 129 -9.22 2.47 4.03
C GLY A 129 -9.94 1.45 3.15
N SER A 130 -11.24 1.68 2.96
CA SER A 130 -12.09 0.80 2.16
C SER A 130 -11.60 0.69 0.71
N SER A 131 -11.78 -0.49 0.11
CA SER A 131 -11.43 -0.77 -1.29
C SER A 131 -9.95 -0.61 -1.66
N ALA A 132 -9.05 -0.48 -0.68
CA ALA A 132 -7.61 -0.45 -0.94
C ALA A 132 -7.09 -1.83 -1.41
N SER A 133 -6.07 -1.82 -2.28
CA SER A 133 -5.37 -3.01 -2.76
C SER A 133 -3.92 -2.98 -2.29
N VAL A 134 -3.52 -3.89 -1.40
CA VAL A 134 -2.21 -3.86 -0.73
C VAL A 134 -1.41 -5.10 -1.08
N GLY A 135 -0.25 -4.92 -1.72
CA GLY A 135 0.64 -6.02 -2.13
C GLY A 135 0.32 -6.58 -3.51
N ARG A 136 -0.38 -5.82 -4.35
CA ARG A 136 -0.81 -6.28 -5.68
C ARG A 136 0.39 -6.56 -6.59
N PHE A 137 0.33 -7.63 -7.37
CA PHE A 137 1.35 -7.89 -8.40
C PHE A 137 1.06 -7.11 -9.69
N PRO A 138 2.11 -6.60 -10.37
CA PRO A 138 1.94 -5.91 -11.63
C PRO A 138 1.59 -6.86 -12.76
N LYS A 139 0.69 -6.39 -13.64
CA LYS A 139 0.35 -7.07 -14.89
C LYS A 139 0.76 -6.18 -16.05
N ALA A 140 1.72 -6.63 -16.85
CA ALA A 140 2.12 -5.90 -18.05
C ALA A 140 1.02 -5.97 -19.11
N ALA A 141 0.79 -4.87 -19.82
CA ALA A 141 -0.02 -4.87 -21.03
C ALA A 141 0.67 -5.71 -22.12
N ALA A 142 -0.13 -6.36 -22.99
CA ALA A 142 0.39 -7.20 -24.07
C ALA A 142 1.32 -6.42 -25.05
N THR A 143 1.14 -5.12 -25.16
CA THR A 143 1.95 -4.20 -25.99
C THR A 143 3.14 -3.60 -25.24
N SER A 144 3.32 -3.93 -23.96
CA SER A 144 4.41 -3.37 -23.15
C SER A 144 5.76 -3.94 -23.58
N THR A 145 6.72 -3.04 -23.81
CA THR A 145 8.13 -3.42 -24.00
C THR A 145 8.83 -3.80 -22.69
N VAL A 146 8.23 -3.49 -21.54
CA VAL A 146 8.74 -3.85 -20.21
C VAL A 146 8.20 -5.25 -19.87
N LYS A 147 9.11 -6.19 -19.62
CA LYS A 147 8.75 -7.56 -19.23
C LYS A 147 7.98 -7.56 -17.91
N ALA A 148 6.90 -8.34 -17.86
CA ALA A 148 6.20 -8.59 -16.60
C ALA A 148 7.17 -9.24 -15.62
N GLN A 149 7.29 -8.66 -14.43
CA GLN A 149 8.02 -9.29 -13.34
C GLN A 149 7.08 -10.25 -12.62
N THR A 150 7.48 -11.52 -12.60
CA THR A 150 6.70 -12.60 -11.98
C THR A 150 7.20 -12.96 -10.59
N ASP A 151 8.39 -12.47 -10.22
CA ASP A 151 9.04 -12.77 -8.94
C ASP A 151 9.40 -11.44 -8.27
N LEU A 152 8.47 -10.94 -7.45
CA LEU A 152 8.67 -9.76 -6.62
C LEU A 152 8.66 -10.20 -5.16
N PRO A 153 9.55 -9.66 -4.33
CA PRO A 153 9.42 -9.88 -2.90
C PRO A 153 8.10 -9.30 -2.41
N PRO A 154 7.56 -9.77 -1.27
CA PRO A 154 6.32 -9.23 -0.74
C PRO A 154 6.45 -7.74 -0.39
N LEU A 155 5.31 -7.04 -0.42
CA LEU A 155 5.23 -5.69 0.14
C LEU A 155 5.49 -5.75 1.66
N LYS A 156 6.28 -4.79 2.17
CA LYS A 156 6.56 -4.66 3.61
C LYS A 156 6.25 -3.25 4.10
N MET A 157 5.45 -3.12 5.16
CA MET A 157 5.23 -1.85 5.85
C MET A 157 5.70 -1.90 7.29
N GLY A 158 6.27 -0.78 7.76
CA GLY A 158 6.54 -0.52 9.17
C GLY A 158 5.27 -0.35 10.00
N ASN A 159 5.40 0.19 11.20
CA ASN A 159 4.30 0.38 12.15
C ASN A 159 3.57 1.72 11.95
N GLY A 160 2.31 1.81 12.39
CA GLY A 160 1.54 3.05 12.43
C GLY A 160 1.23 3.63 11.04
N TYR A 161 1.26 2.81 9.99
CA TYR A 161 1.00 3.26 8.63
C TYR A 161 -0.47 3.61 8.42
N THR A 162 -0.75 4.48 7.46
CA THR A 162 -2.11 4.83 7.04
C THR A 162 -2.21 4.71 5.52
N ILE A 163 -3.15 3.88 5.05
CA ILE A 163 -3.49 3.73 3.64
C ILE A 163 -4.92 4.24 3.44
N GLY A 164 -5.10 5.20 2.55
CA GLY A 164 -6.40 5.77 2.21
C GLY A 164 -7.28 4.82 1.39
N CYS A 165 -8.54 5.23 1.21
CA CYS A 165 -9.53 4.50 0.44
C CYS A 165 -9.09 4.36 -1.02
N SER A 166 -9.34 3.19 -1.62
CA SER A 166 -9.04 2.91 -3.03
C SER A 166 -7.57 3.11 -3.45
N ALA A 167 -6.64 3.19 -2.50
CA ALA A 167 -5.22 3.24 -2.79
C ALA A 167 -4.73 1.88 -3.33
N VAL A 168 -3.72 1.89 -4.20
CA VAL A 168 -3.15 0.69 -4.81
C VAL A 168 -1.65 0.64 -4.57
N LEU A 169 -1.21 -0.34 -3.78
CA LEU A 169 0.18 -0.54 -3.41
C LEU A 169 0.65 -1.89 -3.95
N TYR A 170 1.78 -1.88 -4.65
CA TYR A 170 2.29 -3.07 -5.32
C TYR A 170 3.27 -3.87 -4.45
N ALA A 171 3.35 -5.18 -4.72
CA ALA A 171 4.41 -6.04 -4.20
C ALA A 171 5.80 -5.47 -4.55
N GLY A 172 6.83 -5.86 -3.80
CA GLY A 172 8.21 -5.44 -4.04
C GLY A 172 8.56 -4.05 -3.49
N THR A 173 7.60 -3.35 -2.89
CA THR A 173 7.82 -2.03 -2.29
C THR A 173 7.89 -2.11 -0.76
N THR A 174 8.79 -1.33 -0.18
CA THR A 174 8.97 -1.21 1.27
C THR A 174 8.57 0.17 1.76
N TYR A 175 7.95 0.22 2.94
CA TYR A 175 7.50 1.45 3.59
C TYR A 175 7.99 1.49 5.03
N GLY A 176 8.56 2.61 5.44
CA GLY A 176 8.95 2.88 6.82
C GLY A 176 7.76 3.13 7.73
N ASP A 177 8.04 3.31 9.02
CA ASP A 177 7.04 3.61 10.04
C ASP A 177 6.31 4.92 9.73
N GLN A 178 5.02 4.96 10.06
CA GLN A 178 4.16 6.14 9.94
C GLN A 178 4.07 6.71 8.52
N ALA A 179 4.31 5.87 7.50
CA ALA A 179 4.03 6.24 6.12
C ALA A 179 2.53 6.46 5.94
N PHE A 180 2.17 7.57 5.31
CA PHE A 180 0.80 7.96 5.01
C PHE A 180 0.59 7.99 3.50
N LEU A 181 -0.45 7.30 3.03
CA LEU A 181 -0.91 7.33 1.65
C LEU A 181 -2.36 7.79 1.64
N GLY A 182 -2.66 8.87 0.93
CA GLY A 182 -3.99 9.40 0.77
C GLY A 182 -4.87 8.56 -0.15
N ASP A 183 -6.14 8.92 -0.21
CA ASP A 183 -7.14 8.20 -1.01
C ASP A 183 -6.76 8.17 -2.49
N GLY A 184 -6.89 7.00 -3.12
CA GLY A 184 -6.57 6.79 -4.52
C GLY A 184 -5.09 6.96 -4.88
N ALA A 185 -4.19 7.06 -3.90
CA ALA A 185 -2.76 7.06 -4.17
C ALA A 185 -2.32 5.73 -4.80
N LEU A 186 -1.39 5.80 -5.75
CA LEU A 186 -0.82 4.66 -6.45
C LEU A 186 0.68 4.61 -6.18
N VAL A 187 1.17 3.48 -5.64
CA VAL A 187 2.61 3.23 -5.49
C VAL A 187 2.93 1.91 -6.13
N ARG A 188 3.75 1.98 -7.18
CA ARG A 188 4.19 0.83 -7.96
C ARG A 188 5.30 0.05 -7.26
N GLU A 189 5.67 -1.05 -7.89
CA GLU A 189 6.61 -2.02 -7.33
C GLU A 189 8.05 -1.49 -7.29
N ARG A 190 8.89 -2.14 -6.46
CA ARG A 190 10.34 -1.85 -6.34
C ARG A 190 10.64 -0.44 -5.85
N CYS A 191 9.73 0.16 -5.09
CA CYS A 191 9.98 1.45 -4.45
C CYS A 191 10.50 1.26 -3.02
N THR A 192 11.19 2.28 -2.52
CA THR A 192 11.58 2.38 -1.11
C THR A 192 11.05 3.69 -0.55
N ILE A 193 10.14 3.60 0.41
CA ILE A 193 9.45 4.74 1.02
C ILE A 193 9.92 4.86 2.47
N GLY A 194 10.52 5.99 2.82
CA GLY A 194 11.05 6.27 4.15
C GLY A 194 9.97 6.40 5.24
N LYS A 195 10.41 6.64 6.47
CA LYS A 195 9.52 6.88 7.61
C LYS A 195 8.86 8.25 7.51
N ASN A 196 7.65 8.38 8.04
CA ASN A 196 6.92 9.66 8.07
C ASN A 196 6.75 10.33 6.69
N VAL A 197 6.80 9.54 5.61
CA VAL A 197 6.52 10.04 4.27
C VAL A 197 5.01 10.22 4.09
N VAL A 198 4.62 11.31 3.44
CA VAL A 198 3.23 11.58 3.06
C VAL A 198 3.12 11.52 1.55
N ILE A 199 2.27 10.65 1.03
CA ILE A 199 1.87 10.59 -0.38
C ILE A 199 0.41 11.00 -0.46
N GLY A 200 0.15 12.18 -1.02
CA GLY A 200 -1.18 12.79 -1.07
C GLY A 200 -2.16 12.03 -1.96
N SER A 201 -3.44 12.35 -1.82
CA SER A 201 -4.52 11.69 -2.55
C SER A 201 -4.34 11.77 -4.07
N GLY A 202 -4.57 10.66 -4.76
CA GLY A 202 -4.41 10.56 -6.22
C GLY A 202 -2.99 10.82 -6.74
N ALA A 203 -1.98 10.94 -5.88
CA ALA A 203 -0.60 11.00 -6.32
C ALA A 203 -0.15 9.60 -6.80
N ALA A 204 0.68 9.58 -7.83
CA ALA A 204 1.23 8.36 -8.38
C ALA A 204 2.75 8.33 -8.22
N VAL A 205 3.28 7.23 -7.69
CA VAL A 205 4.70 6.92 -7.60
C VAL A 205 4.97 5.69 -8.45
N GLU A 206 5.66 5.89 -9.56
CA GLU A 206 6.06 4.84 -10.47
C GLU A 206 7.24 4.02 -9.93
N ASN A 207 7.49 2.87 -10.56
CA ASN A 207 8.41 1.84 -10.10
C ASN A 207 9.87 2.32 -9.97
N ASP A 208 10.66 1.58 -9.19
CA ASP A 208 12.10 1.83 -8.97
C ASP A 208 12.40 3.24 -8.43
N THR A 209 11.52 3.77 -7.58
CA THR A 209 11.63 5.10 -6.99
C THR A 209 12.02 5.04 -5.51
N ARG A 210 12.92 5.90 -5.07
CA ARG A 210 13.32 6.05 -3.65
C ARG A 210 12.84 7.38 -3.11
N ILE A 211 12.17 7.35 -1.95
CA ILE A 211 11.69 8.54 -1.23
C ILE A 211 12.22 8.51 0.20
N GLY A 212 13.02 9.51 0.56
CA GLY A 212 13.62 9.66 1.88
C GLY A 212 12.61 10.08 2.96
N ASP A 213 13.05 9.96 4.20
CA ASP A 213 12.26 10.22 5.40
C ASP A 213 11.67 11.64 5.43
N TYR A 214 10.49 11.80 6.03
CA TYR A 214 9.79 13.07 6.21
C TYR A 214 9.46 13.85 4.91
N THR A 215 9.59 13.20 3.76
CA THR A 215 9.24 13.79 2.47
C THR A 215 7.73 13.82 2.28
N LYS A 216 7.23 14.93 1.72
CA LYS A 216 5.80 15.16 1.49
C LYS A 216 5.54 15.35 0.00
N ILE A 217 4.73 14.48 -0.56
CA ILE A 217 4.22 14.56 -1.94
C ILE A 217 2.74 14.90 -1.85
N GLN A 218 2.33 16.00 -2.45
CA GLN A 218 0.96 16.48 -2.36
C GLN A 218 0.08 15.93 -3.48
N THR A 219 -1.23 16.08 -3.30
CA THR A 219 -2.32 15.59 -4.14
C THR A 219 -2.06 15.72 -5.64
N GLY A 220 -2.32 14.63 -6.36
CA GLY A 220 -2.29 14.58 -7.82
C GLY A 220 -0.90 14.73 -8.46
N SER A 221 0.18 14.72 -7.69
CA SER A 221 1.54 14.75 -8.24
C SER A 221 1.88 13.43 -8.92
N TYR A 222 2.58 13.50 -10.05
CA TYR A 222 3.09 12.36 -10.78
C TYR A 222 4.61 12.25 -10.61
N ILE A 223 5.03 11.26 -9.83
CA ILE A 223 6.42 10.89 -9.56
C ILE A 223 6.79 9.74 -10.50
N THR A 224 7.58 10.05 -11.51
CA THR A 224 7.98 9.15 -12.58
C THR A 224 8.94 8.05 -12.09
N ALA A 225 9.12 6.99 -12.87
CA ALA A 225 9.99 5.88 -12.48
C ALA A 225 11.46 6.31 -12.42
N TYR A 226 12.25 5.63 -11.60
CA TYR A 226 13.70 5.86 -11.42
C TYR A 226 14.02 7.24 -10.83
N MET A 227 13.14 7.75 -9.99
CA MET A 227 13.32 9.03 -9.32
C MET A 227 13.96 8.83 -7.94
N GLU A 228 14.76 9.80 -7.51
CA GLU A 228 15.34 9.82 -6.17
C GLU A 228 14.91 11.10 -5.46
N LEU A 229 14.13 10.97 -4.40
CA LEU A 229 13.80 12.06 -3.49
C LEU A 229 14.55 11.79 -2.19
N GLU A 230 15.43 12.70 -1.81
CA GLU A 230 16.09 12.67 -0.51
C GLU A 230 15.09 13.02 0.61
N GLU A 231 15.58 13.20 1.83
CA GLU A 231 14.77 13.46 3.01
C GLU A 231 14.22 14.89 3.04
N ARG A 232 13.08 15.07 3.69
CA ARG A 232 12.44 16.39 3.91
C ARG A 232 12.19 17.17 2.61
N VAL A 233 12.01 16.48 1.49
CA VAL A 233 11.60 17.08 0.22
C VAL A 233 10.12 17.44 0.30
N PHE A 234 9.72 18.53 -0.36
CA PHE A 234 8.32 18.88 -0.52
C PHE A 234 7.96 18.97 -2.01
N ILE A 235 7.04 18.13 -2.46
CA ILE A 235 6.44 18.19 -3.80
C ILE A 235 5.01 18.71 -3.65
N ALA A 236 4.75 19.92 -4.10
CA ALA A 236 3.44 20.56 -4.05
C ALA A 236 2.43 19.92 -5.03
N PRO A 237 1.12 20.26 -4.95
CA PRO A 237 0.10 19.57 -5.75
C PRO A 237 0.34 19.65 -7.26
N MET A 238 -0.09 18.60 -7.96
CA MET A 238 -0.10 18.53 -9.43
C MET A 238 1.27 18.72 -10.09
N VAL A 239 2.38 18.48 -9.38
CA VAL A 239 3.72 18.47 -9.99
C VAL A 239 3.83 17.28 -10.93
N THR A 240 4.38 17.53 -12.12
CA THR A 240 4.61 16.49 -13.13
C THR A 240 6.10 16.28 -13.35
N THR A 241 6.55 15.04 -13.21
CA THR A 241 7.95 14.65 -13.46
C THR A 241 8.00 13.68 -14.64
N THR A 242 9.12 13.67 -15.37
CA THR A 242 9.31 12.84 -16.56
C THR A 242 10.68 12.17 -16.53
N ASN A 243 10.82 11.02 -17.19
CA ASN A 243 12.05 10.22 -17.14
C ASN A 243 12.58 9.75 -18.50
N ASP A 244 11.92 10.07 -19.62
CA ASP A 244 12.38 9.67 -20.95
C ASP A 244 12.40 10.88 -21.91
N ASN A 245 13.59 11.29 -22.33
CA ASN A 245 13.78 12.35 -23.33
C ASN A 245 13.41 11.89 -24.76
N TYR A 246 13.33 10.58 -24.99
CA TYR A 246 13.05 10.00 -26.31
C TYR A 246 11.59 9.56 -26.46
N MET A 247 10.76 9.73 -25.43
CA MET A 247 9.30 9.48 -25.45
C MET A 247 8.94 8.12 -26.06
N GLY A 248 9.66 7.08 -25.64
CA GLY A 248 9.42 5.73 -26.12
C GLY A 248 9.92 5.47 -27.55
N ARG A 249 10.67 6.38 -28.19
CA ARG A 249 11.26 6.15 -29.52
C ARG A 249 12.74 5.78 -29.39
N THR A 250 13.23 4.94 -30.30
CA THR A 250 14.63 4.48 -30.39
C THR A 250 15.13 3.59 -29.24
N GLU A 251 16.10 2.72 -29.52
CA GLU A 251 16.69 1.83 -28.51
C GLU A 251 17.59 2.56 -27.50
N LYS A 252 18.10 3.76 -27.85
CA LYS A 252 18.95 4.58 -26.97
C LYS A 252 18.26 4.98 -25.66
N ARG A 253 16.92 5.02 -25.66
CA ARG A 253 16.10 5.34 -24.48
C ARG A 253 16.42 4.43 -23.29
N PHE A 254 16.63 3.13 -23.51
CA PHE A 254 16.82 2.16 -22.42
C PHE A 254 18.08 2.42 -21.59
N LYS A 255 19.06 3.14 -22.15
CA LYS A 255 20.30 3.54 -21.45
C LYS A 255 20.22 4.92 -20.79
N SER A 256 19.16 5.68 -21.06
CA SER A 256 19.06 7.10 -20.70
C SER A 256 17.79 7.44 -19.92
N ILE A 257 16.86 6.49 -19.75
CA ILE A 257 15.70 6.67 -18.88
C ILE A 257 16.18 6.90 -17.45
N LYS A 258 15.87 8.08 -16.90
CA LYS A 258 16.26 8.49 -15.57
C LYS A 258 15.29 9.54 -15.03
N GLY A 259 14.72 9.31 -13.86
CA GLY A 259 13.92 10.29 -13.17
C GLY A 259 14.78 11.42 -12.58
N PRO A 260 14.20 12.58 -12.24
CA PRO A 260 14.95 13.63 -11.55
C PRO A 260 15.46 13.18 -10.17
N THR A 261 16.55 13.81 -9.71
CA THR A 261 17.01 13.68 -8.32
C THR A 261 16.66 14.97 -7.56
N ILE A 262 15.88 14.85 -6.49
CA ILE A 262 15.46 15.98 -5.64
C ILE A 262 16.18 15.88 -4.31
N CYS A 263 17.07 16.83 -4.04
CA CYS A 263 17.95 16.76 -2.89
C CYS A 263 17.28 17.24 -1.60
N ARG A 264 17.91 16.96 -0.46
CA ARG A 264 17.39 17.24 0.88
C ARG A 264 16.89 18.67 1.01
N GLY A 265 15.69 18.82 1.57
CA GLY A 265 15.05 20.11 1.81
C GLY A 265 14.57 20.87 0.57
N ALA A 266 14.80 20.35 -0.65
CA ALA A 266 14.32 21.00 -1.85
C ALA A 266 12.78 20.97 -1.92
N ARG A 267 12.21 22.05 -2.45
CA ARG A 267 10.76 22.30 -2.53
C ARG A 267 10.35 22.55 -3.97
N ILE A 268 9.38 21.79 -4.46
CA ILE A 268 8.85 21.90 -5.81
C ILE A 268 7.44 22.48 -5.73
N GLY A 269 7.24 23.68 -6.28
CA GLY A 269 5.98 24.41 -6.29
C GLY A 269 4.91 23.78 -7.16
N GLY A 270 3.66 24.09 -6.86
CA GLY A 270 2.51 23.41 -7.46
C GLY A 270 2.46 23.55 -8.98
N GLY A 271 2.11 22.48 -9.68
CA GLY A 271 2.03 22.46 -11.14
C GLY A 271 3.38 22.63 -11.87
N ALA A 272 4.52 22.55 -11.17
CA ALA A 272 5.82 22.58 -11.83
C ALA A 272 6.05 21.30 -12.66
N ILE A 273 6.87 21.43 -13.71
CA ILE A 273 7.24 20.35 -14.62
C ILE A 273 8.75 20.14 -14.55
N LEU A 274 9.19 18.91 -14.28
CA LEU A 274 10.61 18.54 -14.19
C LEU A 274 10.97 17.59 -15.34
N LEU A 275 11.98 17.98 -16.11
CA LEU A 275 12.50 17.19 -17.22
C LEU A 275 13.38 16.01 -16.76
N PRO A 276 13.60 14.99 -17.62
CA PRO A 276 14.32 13.79 -17.25
C PRO A 276 15.76 14.02 -16.78
N GLY A 277 16.16 13.27 -15.75
CA GLY A 277 17.55 13.16 -15.30
C GLY A 277 18.17 14.38 -14.62
N ILE A 278 17.42 15.48 -14.45
CA ILE A 278 17.93 16.70 -13.80
C ILE A 278 18.10 16.51 -12.28
N ARG A 279 18.95 17.33 -11.67
CA ARG A 279 19.12 17.45 -10.23
C ARG A 279 18.59 18.78 -9.71
N VAL A 280 17.64 18.72 -8.78
CA VAL A 280 17.26 19.89 -7.97
C VAL A 280 18.08 19.86 -6.69
N ALA A 281 19.02 20.80 -6.58
CA ALA A 281 20.01 20.88 -5.51
C ALA A 281 19.40 21.11 -4.11
N PRO A 282 20.16 20.89 -3.02
CA PRO A 282 19.65 21.00 -1.65
C PRO A 282 19.03 22.38 -1.36
N GLU A 283 17.94 22.37 -0.60
CA GLU A 283 17.18 23.55 -0.16
C GLU A 283 16.62 24.45 -1.30
N THR A 284 16.84 24.12 -2.57
CA THR A 284 16.34 24.88 -3.71
C THR A 284 14.80 24.90 -3.71
N PHE A 285 14.24 26.07 -3.99
CA PHE A 285 12.80 26.25 -4.17
C PHE A 285 12.46 26.51 -5.65
N VAL A 286 11.77 25.55 -6.27
CA VAL A 286 11.17 25.71 -7.59
C VAL A 286 9.79 26.34 -7.45
N ALA A 287 9.58 27.52 -8.03
CA ALA A 287 8.31 28.21 -7.98
C ALA A 287 7.19 27.44 -8.68
N ALA A 288 5.94 27.72 -8.29
CA ALA A 288 4.76 27.12 -8.92
C ALA A 288 4.73 27.37 -10.45
N GLY A 289 4.30 26.36 -11.20
CA GLY A 289 4.19 26.39 -12.66
C GLY A 289 5.53 26.47 -13.42
N ALA A 290 6.67 26.36 -12.75
CA ALA A 290 7.97 26.45 -13.41
C ALA A 290 8.28 25.19 -14.24
N LEU A 291 8.98 25.36 -15.37
CA LEU A 291 9.54 24.25 -16.16
C LEU A 291 11.04 24.15 -15.90
N VAL A 292 11.46 23.14 -15.15
CA VAL A 292 12.88 22.91 -14.84
C VAL A 292 13.49 22.02 -15.91
N THR A 293 14.40 22.60 -16.69
CA THR A 293 15.02 21.92 -17.85
C THR A 293 16.48 21.52 -17.64
N LYS A 294 17.07 21.93 -16.53
CA LYS A 294 18.48 21.70 -16.18
C LYS A 294 18.66 21.69 -14.67
N ASP A 295 19.81 21.22 -14.22
CA ASP A 295 20.20 21.20 -12.82
C ASP A 295 20.15 22.61 -12.21
N THR A 296 19.80 22.68 -10.93
CA THR A 296 19.75 23.93 -10.17
C THR A 296 20.96 24.07 -9.25
N GLU A 297 21.23 25.29 -8.83
CA GLU A 297 22.16 25.56 -7.72
C GLU A 297 21.44 25.47 -6.38
N ALA A 298 22.19 25.11 -5.33
CA ALA A 298 21.66 24.95 -3.97
C ALA A 298 21.15 26.28 -3.40
N LYS A 299 20.15 26.23 -2.51
CA LYS A 299 19.60 27.41 -1.82
C LYS A 299 19.14 28.54 -2.78
N ARG A 300 18.72 28.19 -4.00
CA ARG A 300 18.17 29.14 -4.98
C ARG A 300 16.66 29.03 -5.09
N VAL A 301 16.01 30.15 -5.36
CA VAL A 301 14.64 30.19 -5.89
C VAL A 301 14.73 30.25 -7.41
N VAL A 302 14.11 29.29 -8.10
CA VAL A 302 14.02 29.27 -9.57
C VAL A 302 12.57 29.42 -10.01
N LYS A 303 12.30 30.19 -11.07
CA LYS A 303 10.94 30.40 -11.59
C LYS A 303 10.89 30.53 -13.10
N GLY A 304 9.71 30.33 -13.67
CA GLY A 304 9.41 30.60 -15.08
C GLY A 304 9.42 29.36 -15.97
N PHE A 305 9.18 29.59 -17.26
CA PHE A 305 9.06 28.55 -18.29
C PHE A 305 9.88 28.98 -19.53
N PRO A 306 11.16 28.58 -19.65
CA PRO A 306 11.92 27.72 -18.74
C PRO A 306 12.34 28.43 -17.44
N ALA A 307 12.60 27.64 -16.40
CA ALA A 307 12.99 28.11 -15.09
C ALA A 307 14.37 28.78 -15.11
N LYS A 308 14.46 29.96 -14.47
CA LYS A 308 15.70 30.70 -14.25
C LYS A 308 15.81 31.07 -12.78
N GLU A 309 17.04 31.25 -12.32
CA GLU A 309 17.31 31.78 -10.98
C GLU A 309 16.65 33.16 -10.81
N LEU A 310 16.06 33.36 -9.64
CA LEU A 310 15.43 34.61 -9.23
C LEU A 310 16.19 35.28 -8.09
N ARG A 311 16.44 34.52 -7.02
CA ARG A 311 17.04 34.99 -5.76
C ARG A 311 17.57 33.80 -4.97
N GLU A 312 18.30 34.10 -3.90
CA GLU A 312 18.62 33.12 -2.85
C GLU A 312 17.37 32.82 -2.00
N VAL A 313 17.30 31.61 -1.46
CA VAL A 313 16.36 31.24 -0.40
C VAL A 313 16.78 31.96 0.87
N SER A 314 15.83 32.52 1.62
CA SER A 314 16.16 33.22 2.86
C SER A 314 16.54 32.24 3.96
N GLU A 315 17.41 32.65 4.89
CA GLU A 315 17.88 31.78 5.99
C GLU A 315 16.71 31.26 6.85
N GLU A 316 15.65 32.04 7.04
CA GLU A 316 14.44 31.64 7.78
C GLU A 316 13.65 30.50 7.07
N GLU A 317 13.87 30.32 5.77
CA GLU A 317 13.21 29.29 4.95
C GLU A 317 14.02 27.99 4.85
N LEU A 318 15.24 27.93 5.41
CA LEU A 318 16.12 26.76 5.35
C LEU A 318 15.83 25.78 6.49
N LEU A 319 16.08 24.49 6.25
CA LEU A 319 16.11 23.53 7.35
C LEU A 319 17.27 23.85 8.30
N PRO A 320 17.09 23.61 9.63
CA PRO A 320 18.20 23.65 10.56
C PRO A 320 19.35 22.73 10.10
N GLU A 321 20.59 23.17 10.33
CA GLU A 321 21.74 22.27 10.22
C GLU A 321 21.62 21.21 11.33
N ASP A 322 21.79 19.94 10.95
CA ASP A 322 21.66 18.77 11.85
C ASP A 322 22.77 18.74 12.92
#